data_AF-A0A9E7H100-F1
#
_entry.id   AF-A0A9E7H100-F1
#
_cell.length_a   1.000
_cell.length_b   1.000
_cell.length_c   1.000
_cell.angle_alpha   90.00
_cell.angle_beta   90.00
_cell.angle_gamma   90.00
#
_symmetry.space_group_name_H-M   'P 1'
#
loop_
_entity.id
_entity.type
_entity.pdbx_description
1 polymer ?
#
loop_
_entity_poly.entity_id
_entity_poly.type
_entity_poly.pdbx_seq_one_letter_code
_entity_poly.pdbx_strand_id
1 'polypeptide(L)'
;MSEECTPEYIGRVRQKFSGKWICGLCSEAVKEEMVKNGGKQQKALEAHMSVCVRFNRIGRTHPVLYQAEAMRELLRKSSRAGRAQSSSPRDREGVKKGAITRSSSCIPAITKEINKCTALTDRLKP
;
A
#
# COMPACT_ATOMS: atom_id res chain seq x y z
N MET A 1 -24.32 -5.83 19.63
CA MET A 1 -25.39 -5.07 18.97
C MET A 1 -25.64 -5.72 17.62
N SER A 2 -26.77 -6.39 17.47
CA SER A 2 -27.17 -7.03 16.20
C SER A 2 -28.07 -6.04 15.48
N GLU A 3 -27.79 -5.74 14.21
CA GLU A 3 -28.76 -5.04 13.38
C GLU A 3 -30.02 -5.92 13.26
N GLU A 4 -31.20 -5.35 13.48
CA GLU A 4 -32.48 -6.05 13.32
C GLU A 4 -32.59 -6.50 11.85
N CYS A 5 -32.46 -7.80 11.60
CA CYS A 5 -32.49 -8.37 10.25
C CYS A 5 -33.93 -8.54 9.75
N THR A 6 -34.68 -7.43 9.69
CA THR A 6 -36.08 -7.46 9.26
C THR A 6 -36.18 -7.54 7.73
N PRO A 7 -37.25 -8.14 7.17
CA PRO A 7 -37.50 -8.15 5.73
C PRO A 7 -37.51 -6.75 5.12
N GLU A 8 -38.04 -5.76 5.84
CA GLU A 8 -38.08 -4.37 5.40
C GLU A 8 -36.67 -3.78 5.32
N TYR A 9 -35.80 -4.08 6.29
CA TYR A 9 -34.40 -3.69 6.23
C TYR A 9 -33.69 -4.33 5.03
N ILE A 10 -33.91 -5.61 4.80
CA ILE A 10 -33.39 -6.33 3.63
C ILE A 10 -33.83 -5.66 2.32
N GLY A 11 -35.11 -5.33 2.22
CA GLY A 11 -35.68 -4.62 1.08
C GLY A 11 -35.00 -3.27 0.85
N ARG A 12 -34.85 -2.45 1.89
CA ARG A 12 -34.19 -1.12 1.79
C ARG A 12 -32.74 -1.22 1.33
N VAL A 13 -31.97 -2.17 1.86
CA VAL A 13 -30.57 -2.36 1.46
C VAL A 13 -30.49 -2.80 -0.01
N ARG A 14 -31.30 -3.78 -0.42
CA ARG A 14 -31.31 -4.23 -1.82
C ARG A 14 -31.73 -3.11 -2.77
N GLN A 15 -32.74 -2.31 -2.42
CA GLN A 15 -33.13 -1.15 -3.21
C GLN A 15 -31.99 -0.15 -3.35
N LYS A 16 -31.25 0.09 -2.26
CA LYS A 16 -30.13 1.02 -2.25
C LYS A 16 -28.94 0.53 -3.08
N PHE A 17 -28.62 -0.76 -3.07
CA PHE A 17 -27.39 -1.28 -3.69
C PHE A 17 -27.65 -2.16 -4.91
N SER A 18 -28.45 -1.68 -5.85
CA SER A 18 -28.70 -2.34 -7.15
C SER A 18 -29.14 -3.81 -7.00
N GLY A 19 -30.04 -4.09 -6.05
CA GLY A 19 -30.57 -5.42 -5.75
C GLY A 19 -29.68 -6.27 -4.83
N LYS A 20 -28.48 -5.79 -4.47
CA LYS A 20 -27.51 -6.57 -3.69
C LYS A 20 -27.72 -6.42 -2.19
N TRP A 21 -27.60 -7.54 -1.50
CA TRP A 21 -27.61 -7.61 -0.05
C TRP A 21 -26.18 -7.53 0.48
N ILE A 22 -25.87 -6.48 1.24
CA ILE A 22 -24.54 -6.22 1.79
C ILE A 22 -24.63 -5.88 3.28
N CYS A 23 -23.57 -6.13 4.04
CA CYS A 23 -23.54 -5.78 5.47
C CYS A 23 -23.30 -4.28 5.69
N GLY A 24 -23.50 -3.80 6.93
CA GLY A 24 -23.26 -2.41 7.31
C GLY A 24 -21.85 -1.90 6.97
N LEU A 25 -20.81 -2.70 7.21
CA LEU A 25 -19.43 -2.33 6.88
C LEU A 25 -19.18 -2.19 5.36
N CYS A 26 -19.76 -3.09 4.56
CA CYS A 26 -19.70 -2.98 3.11
C CYS A 26 -20.48 -1.74 2.62
N SER A 27 -21.58 -1.38 3.29
CA SER A 27 -22.34 -0.18 2.96
C SER A 27 -21.52 1.09 3.12
N GLU A 28 -20.79 1.23 4.24
CA GLU A 28 -19.88 2.37 4.44
C GLU A 28 -18.72 2.37 3.45
N ALA A 29 -18.14 1.21 3.16
CA ALA A 29 -17.07 1.11 2.18
C ALA A 29 -17.54 1.47 0.76
N VAL A 30 -18.77 1.12 0.37
CA VAL A 30 -19.34 1.54 -0.92
C VAL A 30 -19.55 3.06 -0.96
N LYS A 31 -20.00 3.70 0.14
CA LYS A 31 -20.10 5.17 0.20
C LYS A 31 -18.74 5.83 -0.02
N GLU A 32 -17.68 5.30 0.58
CA GLU A 32 -16.32 5.79 0.37
C GLU A 32 -15.87 5.61 -1.09
N GLU A 33 -16.15 4.45 -1.69
CA GLU A 33 -15.86 4.21 -3.11
C GLU A 33 -16.68 5.11 -4.05
N MET A 34 -17.87 5.57 -3.64
CA MET A 34 -18.65 6.54 -4.42
C MET A 34 -17.92 7.88 -4.52
N VAL A 35 -17.29 8.34 -3.43
CA VAL A 35 -16.48 9.58 -3.45
C VAL A 35 -15.32 9.44 -4.45
N LYS A 36 -14.62 8.30 -4.44
CA LYS A 36 -13.49 8.03 -5.34
C LYS A 36 -13.89 7.88 -6.81
N ASN A 37 -15.11 7.41 -7.08
CA ASN A 37 -15.59 7.11 -8.43
C ASN A 37 -16.49 8.24 -9.01
N GLY A 38 -16.43 9.44 -8.45
CA GLY A 38 -17.18 10.60 -8.94
C GLY A 38 -18.70 10.45 -8.78
N GLY A 39 -19.14 9.87 -7.66
CA GLY A 39 -20.55 9.66 -7.33
C GLY A 39 -21.23 8.48 -8.03
N LYS A 40 -20.53 7.75 -8.90
CA LYS A 40 -21.11 6.64 -9.68
C LYS A 40 -21.32 5.41 -8.79
N GLN A 41 -22.55 5.26 -8.29
CA GLN A 41 -22.92 4.21 -7.33
C GLN A 41 -22.62 2.79 -7.83
N GLN A 42 -23.03 2.46 -9.06
CA GLN A 42 -22.81 1.12 -9.62
C GLN A 42 -21.32 0.76 -9.70
N LYS A 43 -20.49 1.71 -10.17
CA LYS A 43 -19.04 1.53 -10.27
C LYS A 43 -18.39 1.37 -8.89
N ALA A 44 -18.83 2.16 -7.91
CA ALA A 44 -18.38 2.05 -6.53
C ALA A 44 -18.73 0.70 -5.91
N LEU A 45 -19.96 0.23 -6.14
CA LEU A 45 -20.43 -1.07 -5.68
C LEU A 45 -19.62 -2.21 -6.29
N GLU A 46 -19.37 -2.19 -7.60
CA GLU A 46 -18.54 -3.19 -8.30
C GLU A 46 -17.09 -3.18 -7.80
N ALA A 47 -16.49 -1.99 -7.66
CA ALA A 47 -15.15 -1.84 -7.13
C ALA A 47 -15.03 -2.45 -5.72
N HIS A 48 -15.95 -2.10 -4.81
CA HIS A 48 -15.94 -2.66 -3.46
C HIS A 48 -16.19 -4.17 -3.45
N MET A 49 -17.13 -4.66 -4.25
CA MET A 49 -17.44 -6.10 -4.30
C MET A 49 -16.25 -6.94 -4.76
N SER A 50 -15.44 -6.45 -5.71
CA SER A 50 -14.21 -7.13 -6.11
C SER A 50 -13.24 -7.33 -4.93
N VAL A 51 -13.11 -6.30 -4.08
CA VAL A 51 -12.30 -6.34 -2.86
C VAL A 51 -12.91 -7.30 -1.84
N CYS A 52 -14.22 -7.20 -1.61
CA CYS A 52 -14.94 -8.03 -0.64
C CYS A 52 -14.87 -9.51 -1.01
N VAL A 53 -15.06 -9.87 -2.28
CA VAL A 53 -14.94 -11.26 -2.76
C VAL A 53 -13.51 -11.78 -2.57
N ARG A 54 -12.50 -10.98 -2.94
CA ARG A 54 -11.09 -11.35 -2.74
C ARG A 54 -10.76 -11.57 -1.26
N PHE A 55 -11.26 -10.69 -0.39
CA PHE A 55 -11.04 -10.80 1.06
C PHE A 55 -11.74 -12.03 1.64
N ASN A 56 -12.98 -12.33 1.24
CA ASN A 56 -13.68 -13.55 1.62
C ASN A 56 -12.93 -14.82 1.18
N ARG A 57 -12.39 -14.83 -0.04
CA ARG A 57 -11.73 -16.00 -0.62
C ARG A 57 -10.34 -16.27 -0.04
N ILE A 58 -9.54 -15.21 0.15
CA ILE A 58 -8.10 -15.33 0.49
C ILE A 58 -7.79 -14.66 1.83
N GLY A 59 -8.30 -13.45 2.05
CA GLY A 59 -7.97 -12.67 3.24
C GLY A 59 -8.40 -13.32 4.56
N ARG A 60 -9.56 -13.99 4.56
CA ARG A 60 -10.06 -14.73 5.74
C ARG A 60 -9.40 -16.09 5.93
N THR A 61 -9.16 -16.83 4.86
CA THR A 61 -8.62 -18.21 4.90
C THR A 61 -7.11 -18.22 5.09
N HIS A 62 -6.40 -17.19 4.61
CA HIS A 62 -4.95 -17.10 4.65
C HIS A 62 -4.48 -15.71 5.14
N PRO A 63 -4.76 -15.36 6.42
CA PRO A 63 -4.50 -14.03 6.95
C PRO A 63 -3.02 -13.62 6.88
N VAL A 64 -2.09 -14.56 7.12
CA VAL A 64 -0.64 -14.30 7.07
C VAL A 64 -0.19 -13.98 5.64
N LEU A 65 -0.69 -14.71 4.63
CA LEU A 65 -0.36 -14.44 3.22
C LEU A 65 -0.92 -13.09 2.78
N TYR A 66 -2.14 -12.76 3.21
CA TYR A 66 -2.77 -11.48 2.93
C TYR A 66 -2.01 -10.31 3.56
N GLN A 67 -1.53 -10.48 4.81
CA GLN A 67 -0.67 -9.50 5.47
C GLN A 67 0.68 -9.35 4.75
N ALA A 68 1.32 -10.45 4.36
CA ALA A 68 2.58 -10.40 3.61
C ALA A 68 2.41 -9.73 2.23
N GLU A 69 1.26 -9.92 1.56
CA GLU A 69 0.91 -9.19 0.34
C GLU A 69 0.78 -7.69 0.60
N ALA A 70 0.06 -7.29 1.66
CA ALA A 70 -0.07 -5.87 2.03
C ALA A 70 1.30 -5.23 2.32
N MET A 71 2.18 -5.91 3.05
CA MET A 71 3.55 -5.44 3.32
C MET A 71 4.35 -5.27 2.02
N ARG A 72 4.26 -6.22 1.09
CA ARG A 72 4.93 -6.14 -0.22
C ARG A 72 4.45 -4.93 -1.02
N GLU A 73 3.15 -4.65 -1.02
CA GLU A 73 2.60 -3.48 -1.74
C GLU A 73 3.04 -2.16 -1.11
N LEU A 74 3.10 -2.05 0.22
CA LEU A 74 3.63 -0.87 0.90
C LEU A 74 5.08 -0.58 0.52
N LEU A 75 5.94 -1.60 0.53
CA LEU A 75 7.35 -1.47 0.14
C LEU A 75 7.52 -1.11 -1.35
N ARG A 76 6.69 -1.67 -2.25
CA ARG A 76 6.68 -1.31 -3.67
C ARG A 76 6.23 0.13 -3.90
N LYS A 77 5.28 0.62 -3.11
CA LYS A 77 4.76 1.98 -3.25
C LYS A 77 5.73 3.00 -2.68
N SER A 78 6.40 2.70 -1.57
CA SER A 78 7.46 3.55 -1.01
C SER A 78 8.67 3.64 -1.94
N SER A 79 9.07 2.55 -2.58
CA SER A 79 10.19 2.56 -3.54
C SER A 79 9.90 3.40 -4.79
N ARG A 80 8.63 3.51 -5.20
CA ARG A 80 8.19 4.37 -6.32
C ARG A 80 8.07 5.84 -5.93
N ALA A 81 7.66 6.13 -4.69
CA ALA A 81 7.60 7.49 -4.15
C ALA A 81 8.99 8.06 -3.81
N GLY A 82 9.97 7.20 -3.52
CA GLY A 82 11.33 7.55 -3.08
C GLY A 82 12.26 8.21 -4.12
N ARG A 83 11.81 8.49 -5.35
CA ARG A 83 12.58 9.31 -6.31
C ARG A 83 12.11 10.76 -6.44
N ALA A 84 10.91 11.09 -5.96
CA ALA A 84 10.34 12.43 -6.14
C ALA A 84 10.23 13.25 -4.86
N GLN A 85 10.33 12.64 -3.67
CA GLN A 85 10.20 13.34 -2.39
C GLN A 85 11.27 12.90 -1.40
N SER A 86 12.54 13.17 -1.70
CA SER A 86 13.47 13.47 -0.61
C SER A 86 13.25 14.93 -0.21
N SER A 87 12.23 15.18 0.62
CA SER A 87 12.15 16.43 1.37
C SER A 87 13.23 16.42 2.45
N SER A 88 14.50 16.52 2.06
CA SER A 88 15.47 17.11 2.98
C SER A 88 15.05 18.57 3.12
N PRO A 89 14.86 19.12 4.32
CA PRO A 89 14.74 20.55 4.50
C PRO A 89 16.03 21.18 3.97
N ARG A 90 15.99 21.71 2.75
CA ARG A 90 17.02 22.65 2.30
C ARG A 90 16.51 23.99 2.76
N ASP A 91 16.86 24.35 3.99
CA ASP A 91 16.74 25.73 4.46
C ASP A 91 17.38 26.63 3.40
N ARG A 92 16.55 27.44 2.75
CA ARG A 92 17.00 28.57 1.96
C ARG A 92 17.15 29.76 2.91
N GLU A 93 18.30 29.82 3.56
CA GLU A 93 18.90 31.11 3.90
C GLU A 93 20.41 30.95 4.00
N GLY A 94 21.13 31.83 3.31
CA GLY A 94 22.56 31.66 3.05
C GLY A 94 23.40 31.84 4.29
N VAL A 95 23.97 30.77 4.85
CA VAL A 95 25.17 30.83 5.68
C VAL A 95 26.01 29.57 5.47
N LYS A 96 27.24 29.78 4.98
CA LYS A 96 28.47 28.96 5.03
C LYS A 96 28.29 27.44 5.06
N LYS A 97 28.75 26.79 3.98
CA LYS A 97 28.96 25.33 3.84
C LYS A 97 29.73 24.74 5.04
N GLY A 98 29.00 24.32 6.07
CA GLY A 98 29.49 23.38 7.07
C GLY A 98 29.35 21.98 6.48
N ALA A 99 30.44 21.42 5.96
CA ALA A 99 30.49 20.01 5.63
C ALA A 99 30.20 19.23 6.91
N ILE A 100 29.08 18.49 6.95
CA ILE A 100 28.85 17.52 8.01
C ILE A 100 29.91 16.44 7.85
N THR A 101 30.96 16.54 8.66
CA THR A 101 32.00 15.52 8.75
C THR A 101 31.31 14.24 9.17
N ARG A 102 31.37 13.23 8.28
CA ARG A 102 30.80 11.90 8.53
C ARG A 102 31.48 11.34 9.77
N SER A 103 30.72 11.08 10.84
CA SER A 103 31.22 10.32 11.98
C SER A 103 31.82 9.02 11.48
N SER A 104 33.04 8.71 11.92
CA SER A 104 33.85 7.56 11.51
C SER A 104 33.29 6.20 11.94
N SER A 105 32.06 6.13 12.46
CA SER A 105 31.49 4.92 13.06
C SER A 105 30.69 4.02 12.10
N CYS A 106 30.41 4.46 10.88
CA CYS A 106 29.72 3.64 9.88
C CYS A 106 30.59 3.43 8.63
N ILE A 107 31.57 2.53 8.76
CA ILE A 107 32.21 1.90 7.60
C ILE A 107 31.19 0.93 6.97
N PRO A 108 30.71 1.17 5.74
CA PRO A 108 29.91 0.20 5.02
C PRO A 108 30.86 -0.90 4.55
N ALA A 109 30.89 -2.05 5.24
CA ALA A 109 31.68 -3.22 4.85
C ALA A 109 31.29 -3.78 3.46
N ILE A 110 30.18 -3.31 2.89
CA ILE A 110 29.58 -3.82 1.66
C ILE A 110 30.38 -3.43 0.40
N THR A 111 31.13 -2.32 0.40
CA THR A 111 31.89 -1.90 -0.82
C THR A 111 33.28 -2.54 -0.93
N LYS A 112 33.84 -3.09 0.16
CA LYS A 112 35.13 -3.79 0.11
C LYS A 112 35.02 -5.18 -0.50
N GLU A 113 33.88 -5.86 -0.32
CA GLU A 113 33.68 -7.20 -0.90
C GLU A 113 33.44 -7.14 -2.41
N ILE A 114 32.74 -6.12 -2.90
CA ILE A 114 32.50 -5.92 -4.33
C ILE A 114 33.82 -5.70 -5.09
N ASN A 115 34.73 -4.89 -4.53
CA ASN A 115 36.04 -4.62 -5.15
C ASN A 115 37.02 -5.80 -5.05
N LYS A 116 36.86 -6.69 -4.07
CA LYS A 116 37.68 -7.91 -3.95
C LYS A 116 37.22 -8.98 -4.95
N CYS A 117 35.91 -9.09 -5.18
CA CYS A 117 35.36 -10.01 -6.18
C CYS A 117 35.68 -9.58 -7.62
N THR A 118 35.69 -8.28 -7.93
CA THR A 118 36.08 -7.80 -9.27
C THR A 118 37.58 -7.96 -9.56
N ALA A 119 38.44 -7.81 -8.55
CA ALA A 119 39.89 -8.02 -8.72
C ALA A 119 40.28 -9.49 -8.95
N LEU A 120 39.45 -10.45 -8.54
CA LEU A 120 39.67 -11.88 -8.78
C LEU A 120 39.18 -12.33 -10.16
N THR A 121 38.18 -11.66 -10.74
CA THR A 121 37.68 -11.97 -12.08
C THR A 121 38.60 -11.47 -13.20
N ASP A 122 39.44 -10.47 -12.94
CA ASP A 122 40.39 -9.93 -13.93
C ASP A 122 41.71 -10.74 -14.02
N ARG A 123 41.93 -11.74 -13.14
CA ARG A 123 43.10 -12.64 -13.16
C ARG A 123 42.83 -13.98 -13.88
N LEU A 124 41.60 -14.23 -14.34
CA LEU A 124 41.16 -15.49 -14.94
C LEU A 124 40.54 -15.30 -16.34
N LYS A 125 40.98 -14.29 -17.09
CA LYS A 125 40.67 -14.20 -18.51
C LYS A 125 41.82 -14.84 -19.31
N PRO A 126 41.52 -15.77 -20.24
CA PRO A 126 42.56 -16.46 -21.03
C PRO A 126 43.35 -15.50 -21.92
#